data_AF-A0A7J6U5T5-F1
#
_entry.id   AF-A0A7J6U5T5-F1
#
_cell.length_a   1.000
_cell.length_b   1.000
_cell.length_c   1.000
_cell.angle_alpha   90.00
_cell.angle_beta   90.00
_cell.angle_gamma   90.00
#
_symmetry.space_group_name_H-M   'P 1'
#
loop_
_entity.id
_entity.type
_entity.pdbx_description
1 polymer ?
#
loop_
_entity_poly.entity_id
_entity_poly.type
_entity_poly.pdbx_seq_one_letter_code
_entity_poly.pdbx_strand_id
1 'polypeptide(L)'
;MEMRSKEEMDFPDEVDTPCDKPARQRFQKYRGMQSLRTSAWDPYESLPTEYSRIWEFESFQATAKAAKTEYKNGIKAEAKAGHYVTLHISGMDGLSFDNRVPLVVSSLFRHETRVTV
;
A
#
# COMPACT_ATOMS: atom_id res chain seq x y z
N MET A 1 14.62 17.16 -2.74
CA MET A 1 14.82 15.94 -3.56
C MET A 1 16.30 15.97 -3.89
N GLU A 2 17.11 15.17 -3.19
CA GLU A 2 18.55 15.12 -3.47
C GLU A 2 18.75 14.67 -4.91
N MET A 3 19.50 15.48 -5.69
CA MET A 3 19.92 15.06 -7.01
C MET A 3 20.99 14.00 -6.83
N ARG A 4 20.73 12.81 -7.37
CA ARG A 4 21.73 11.74 -7.45
C ARG A 4 22.99 12.29 -8.10
N SER A 5 24.14 11.97 -7.54
CA SER A 5 25.41 12.40 -8.12
C SER A 5 25.60 11.75 -9.50
N LYS A 6 26.46 12.33 -10.33
CA LYS A 6 26.78 11.75 -11.64
C LYS A 6 27.32 10.33 -11.52
N GLU A 7 28.10 10.07 -10.48
CA GLU A 7 28.66 8.75 -10.17
C GLU A 7 27.57 7.73 -9.85
N GLU A 8 26.53 8.11 -9.07
CA GLU A 8 25.38 7.24 -8.81
C GLU A 8 24.53 6.95 -10.05
N MET A 9 24.59 7.82 -11.07
CA MET A 9 23.91 7.57 -12.35
C MET A 9 24.70 6.60 -13.23
N ASP A 10 26.02 6.78 -13.27
CA ASP A 10 26.93 5.95 -14.05
C ASP A 10 27.06 4.54 -13.45
N PHE A 11 26.99 4.42 -12.11
CA PHE A 11 27.13 3.17 -11.35
C PHE A 11 26.04 3.06 -10.25
N PRO A 12 24.81 2.64 -10.60
CA PRO A 12 23.65 2.78 -9.72
C PRO A 12 23.61 1.81 -8.52
N ASP A 13 24.31 0.68 -8.60
CA ASP A 13 24.30 -0.39 -7.60
C ASP A 13 25.70 -0.83 -7.16
N GLU A 14 26.75 -0.14 -7.61
CA GLU A 14 28.12 -0.40 -7.19
C GLU A 14 28.33 0.03 -5.74
N VAL A 15 28.91 -0.87 -4.94
CA VAL A 15 29.21 -0.62 -3.53
C VAL A 15 30.59 -1.17 -3.21
N ASP A 16 31.41 -0.34 -2.56
CA ASP A 16 32.73 -0.77 -2.11
C ASP A 16 32.64 -1.87 -1.06
N THR A 17 33.48 -2.90 -1.22
CA THR A 17 33.58 -3.97 -0.24
C THR A 17 34.30 -3.47 1.01
N PRO A 18 33.71 -3.65 2.20
CA PRO A 18 34.32 -3.17 3.45
C PRO A 18 35.65 -3.87 3.76
N CYS A 19 36.66 -3.12 4.19
CA CYS A 19 37.98 -3.67 4.56
C CYS A 19 38.03 -4.22 5.99
N ASP A 20 37.11 -3.78 6.86
CA ASP A 20 37.06 -4.12 8.28
C ASP A 20 36.46 -5.50 8.57
N LYS A 21 35.66 -6.04 7.64
CA LYS A 21 34.92 -7.29 7.82
C LYS A 21 34.89 -8.14 6.56
N PRO A 22 34.84 -9.48 6.69
CA PRO A 22 34.69 -10.36 5.53
C PRO A 22 33.41 -10.04 4.73
N ALA A 23 33.53 -9.99 3.40
CA ALA A 23 32.40 -9.74 2.50
C ALA A 23 31.22 -10.71 2.74
N ARG A 24 31.51 -11.98 3.04
CA ARG A 24 30.49 -12.99 3.38
C ARG A 24 29.62 -12.59 4.57
N GLN A 25 30.19 -11.91 5.57
CA GLN A 25 29.43 -11.41 6.73
C GLN A 25 28.64 -10.15 6.37
N ARG A 26 29.24 -9.21 5.64
CA ARG A 26 28.57 -7.98 5.20
C ARG A 26 27.33 -8.26 4.34
N PHE A 27 27.44 -9.22 3.44
CA PHE A 27 26.42 -9.56 2.45
C PHE A 27 25.70 -10.89 2.76
N GLN A 28 25.65 -11.28 4.03
CA GLN A 28 25.07 -12.56 4.46
C GLN A 28 23.61 -12.77 4.02
N LYS A 29 22.84 -11.69 3.89
CA LYS A 29 21.42 -11.71 3.46
C LYS A 29 21.23 -11.67 1.94
N TYR A 30 22.31 -11.47 1.17
CA TYR A 30 22.24 -11.36 -0.29
C TYR A 30 22.39 -12.75 -0.91
N ARG A 31 21.78 -12.93 -2.09
CA ARG A 31 21.91 -14.15 -2.87
C ARG A 31 22.26 -13.83 -4.32
N GLY A 32 23.17 -14.61 -4.89
CA GLY A 32 23.44 -14.58 -6.32
C GLY A 32 22.31 -15.27 -7.07
N MET A 33 21.78 -14.62 -8.10
CA MET A 33 20.80 -15.22 -9.00
C MET A 33 21.35 -15.24 -10.42
N GLN A 34 21.08 -16.34 -11.13
CA GLN A 34 21.51 -16.48 -12.52
C GLN A 34 20.74 -15.52 -13.44
N SER A 35 19.45 -15.31 -13.17
CA SER A 35 18.64 -14.32 -13.88
C SER A 35 17.58 -13.74 -12.97
N LEU A 36 17.51 -12.41 -12.87
CA LEU A 36 16.44 -11.72 -12.13
C LEU A 36 15.03 -12.04 -12.67
N ARG A 37 14.93 -12.51 -13.92
CA ARG A 37 13.65 -12.77 -14.61
C ARG A 37 13.15 -14.20 -14.44
N THR A 38 14.05 -15.19 -14.47
CA THR A 38 13.66 -16.61 -14.55
C THR A 38 14.01 -17.42 -13.30
N SER A 39 14.96 -16.95 -12.49
CA SER A 39 15.26 -17.63 -11.22
C SER A 39 14.08 -17.50 -10.26
N ALA A 40 13.68 -18.61 -9.64
CA ALA A 40 12.59 -18.61 -8.67
C ALA A 40 12.93 -17.73 -7.46
N TRP A 41 11.98 -16.88 -7.04
CA TRP A 41 12.04 -16.12 -5.80
C TRP A 41 10.76 -16.35 -5.01
N ASP A 42 10.87 -16.89 -3.80
CA ASP A 42 9.72 -17.09 -2.91
C ASP A 42 9.26 -15.75 -2.32
N PRO A 43 8.03 -15.31 -2.59
CA PRO A 43 7.50 -14.05 -2.03
C PRO A 43 7.38 -14.06 -0.51
N TYR A 44 7.30 -15.23 0.13
CA TYR A 44 7.14 -15.35 1.58
C TYR A 44 8.46 -15.57 2.34
N GLU A 45 9.58 -15.54 1.62
CA GLU A 45 10.90 -15.68 2.23
C GLU A 45 11.34 -14.38 2.90
N SER A 46 11.84 -14.47 4.14
CA SER A 46 12.48 -13.36 4.87
C SER A 46 11.63 -12.09 5.05
N LEU A 47 10.30 -12.23 5.09
CA LEU A 47 9.38 -11.10 5.29
C LEU A 47 9.55 -10.47 6.69
N PRO A 48 9.48 -9.12 6.81
CA PRO A 48 9.39 -8.43 8.09
C PRO A 48 8.17 -8.87 8.89
N THR A 49 8.23 -8.79 10.21
CA THR A 49 7.11 -9.19 11.08
C THR A 49 5.85 -8.37 10.82
N GLU A 50 5.99 -7.14 10.37
CA GLU A 50 4.90 -6.23 10.01
C GLU A 50 4.01 -6.77 8.88
N TYR A 51 4.57 -7.58 7.97
CA TYR A 51 3.79 -8.20 6.89
C TYR A 51 2.75 -9.21 7.40
N SER A 52 2.91 -9.72 8.63
CA SER A 52 1.88 -10.58 9.25
C SER A 52 0.61 -9.80 9.66
N ARG A 53 0.69 -8.46 9.70
CA ARG A 53 -0.40 -7.59 10.17
C ARG A 53 -1.21 -6.96 9.04
N ILE A 54 -0.69 -7.01 7.81
CA ILE A 54 -1.39 -6.45 6.64
C ILE A 54 -2.33 -7.49 6.03
N TRP A 55 -3.31 -7.01 5.28
CA TRP A 55 -4.26 -7.86 4.59
C TRP A 55 -3.75 -8.25 3.19
N GLU A 56 -3.80 -9.54 2.88
CA GLU A 56 -3.46 -10.08 1.55
C GLU A 56 -4.72 -10.47 0.77
N PHE A 57 -4.71 -10.22 -0.54
CA PHE A 57 -5.79 -10.61 -1.44
C PHE A 57 -5.36 -11.81 -2.29
N GLU A 58 -6.09 -12.91 -2.19
CA GLU A 58 -5.89 -14.08 -3.06
C GLU A 58 -6.09 -13.69 -4.55
N SER A 59 -7.12 -12.91 -4.84
CA SER A 59 -7.36 -12.33 -6.16
C SER A 59 -7.92 -10.93 -6.03
N PHE A 60 -7.04 -9.92 -6.13
CA PHE A 60 -7.45 -8.52 -6.07
C PHE A 60 -8.54 -8.18 -7.09
N GLN A 61 -8.42 -8.69 -8.32
CA GLN A 61 -9.39 -8.42 -9.38
C GLN A 61 -10.78 -8.96 -9.04
N ALA A 62 -10.86 -10.18 -8.51
CA ALA A 62 -12.12 -10.78 -8.11
C ALA A 62 -12.74 -10.03 -6.91
N THR A 63 -11.94 -9.73 -5.89
CA THR A 63 -12.40 -8.99 -4.71
C THR A 63 -12.87 -7.58 -5.07
N ALA A 64 -12.14 -6.86 -5.92
CA ALA A 64 -12.53 -5.53 -6.37
C ALA A 64 -13.84 -5.55 -7.18
N LYS A 65 -14.04 -6.55 -8.04
CA LYS A 65 -15.29 -6.74 -8.78
C LYS A 65 -16.45 -7.04 -7.86
N ALA A 66 -16.24 -7.90 -6.85
CA ALA A 66 -17.24 -8.23 -5.85
C ALA A 66 -17.65 -6.98 -5.04
N ALA A 67 -16.68 -6.22 -4.52
CA ALA A 67 -16.95 -4.99 -3.76
C ALA A 67 -17.73 -3.94 -4.57
N LYS A 68 -17.39 -3.76 -5.85
CA LYS A 68 -18.13 -2.86 -6.76
C LYS A 68 -19.57 -3.35 -7.02
N THR A 69 -19.76 -4.66 -7.13
CA THR A 69 -21.09 -5.25 -7.37
C THR A 69 -21.95 -5.16 -6.12
N GLU A 70 -21.37 -5.43 -4.95
CA GLU A 70 -22.01 -5.25 -3.65
C GLU A 70 -22.43 -3.81 -3.43
N TYR A 71 -21.57 -2.83 -3.76
CA TYR A 71 -21.94 -1.42 -3.70
C TYR A 71 -23.15 -1.11 -4.60
N LYS A 72 -23.14 -1.55 -5.86
CA LYS A 72 -24.27 -1.33 -6.79
C LYS A 72 -25.58 -1.97 -6.30
N ASN A 73 -25.51 -3.16 -5.70
CA ASN A 73 -26.68 -3.92 -5.27
C ASN A 73 -27.17 -3.54 -3.86
N GLY A 74 -26.26 -3.08 -3.01
CA GLY A 74 -26.51 -2.71 -1.61
C GLY A 74 -27.10 -1.30 -1.46
N ILE A 75 -27.03 -0.47 -2.50
CA ILE A 75 -27.71 0.82 -2.56
C ILE A 75 -29.22 0.57 -2.72
N LYS A 76 -29.90 0.30 -1.60
CA LYS A 76 -31.32 0.63 -1.43
C LYS A 76 -31.45 2.10 -1.00
N ALA A 77 -30.68 3.00 -1.62
CA ALA A 77 -30.65 4.38 -1.19
C ALA A 77 -31.87 5.13 -1.72
N GLU A 78 -32.66 5.67 -0.79
CA GLU A 78 -33.65 6.70 -1.10
C GLU A 78 -32.97 7.97 -1.63
N ALA A 79 -31.76 8.26 -1.15
CA ALA A 79 -30.93 9.36 -1.62
C ALA A 79 -30.19 9.02 -2.93
N LYS A 80 -30.47 9.79 -3.99
CA LYS A 80 -29.77 9.72 -5.29
C LYS A 80 -28.88 10.93 -5.49
N ALA A 81 -27.97 10.86 -6.47
CA ALA A 81 -27.16 12.00 -6.88
C ALA A 81 -28.05 13.25 -7.13
N GLY A 82 -27.65 14.39 -6.57
CA GLY A 82 -28.38 15.66 -6.65
C GLY A 82 -29.35 15.94 -5.49
N HIS A 83 -29.59 14.98 -4.59
CA HIS A 83 -30.39 15.27 -3.38
C HIS A 83 -29.57 16.05 -2.35
N TYR A 84 -30.21 17.03 -1.71
CA TYR A 84 -29.69 17.64 -0.50
C TYR A 84 -29.93 16.68 0.67
N VAL A 85 -28.85 16.26 1.31
CA VAL A 85 -28.89 15.28 2.41
C VAL A 85 -28.18 15.83 3.63
N THR A 86 -28.65 15.45 4.82
CA THR A 86 -27.96 15.70 6.09
C THR A 86 -27.41 14.37 6.59
N LEU A 87 -26.10 14.31 6.86
CA LEU A 87 -25.44 13.10 7.33
C LEU A 87 -25.27 13.15 8.84
N HIS A 88 -25.79 12.13 9.53
CA HIS A 88 -25.55 11.91 10.96
C HIS A 88 -24.53 10.78 11.12
N ILE A 89 -23.32 11.13 11.58
CA ILE A 89 -22.21 10.18 11.74
C ILE A 89 -22.00 9.94 13.25
N SER A 90 -21.93 8.67 13.65
CA SER A 90 -21.69 8.27 15.04
C SER A 90 -20.20 8.03 15.33
N GLY A 91 -19.81 8.12 16.61
CA GLY A 91 -18.44 7.80 17.06
C GLY A 91 -17.42 8.92 16.81
N MET A 92 -17.88 10.15 16.66
CA MET A 92 -17.04 11.33 16.47
C MET A 92 -17.03 12.17 17.75
N ASP A 93 -15.96 12.07 18.55
CA ASP A 93 -15.72 12.95 19.68
C ASP A 93 -14.64 13.98 19.31
N GLY A 94 -14.90 15.27 19.53
CA GLY A 94 -13.88 16.33 19.46
C GLY A 94 -13.56 16.90 18.07
N LEU A 95 -14.40 16.69 17.06
CA LEU A 95 -14.19 17.28 15.73
C LEU A 95 -14.76 18.70 15.64
N SER A 96 -13.86 19.67 15.44
CA SER A 96 -14.21 21.06 15.16
C SER A 96 -14.01 21.34 13.68
N PHE A 97 -15.05 21.80 13.01
CA PHE A 97 -15.00 22.16 11.59
C PHE A 97 -14.69 23.65 11.44
N ASP A 98 -13.68 23.99 10.65
CA ASP A 98 -13.44 25.38 10.22
C ASP A 98 -14.22 25.67 8.94
N ASN A 99 -15.16 26.61 9.01
CA ASN A 99 -16.01 27.01 7.88
C ASN A 99 -15.23 27.68 6.73
N ARG A 100 -13.93 27.95 6.90
CA ARG A 100 -13.06 28.47 5.84
C ARG A 100 -12.58 27.40 4.87
N VAL A 101 -12.69 26.12 5.22
CA VAL A 101 -12.21 24.98 4.41
C VAL A 101 -13.39 24.11 3.98
N PRO A 102 -13.50 23.73 2.70
CA PRO A 102 -14.58 22.87 2.24
C PRO A 102 -14.46 21.45 2.84
N LEU A 103 -15.58 20.92 3.33
CA LEU A 103 -15.70 19.54 3.80
C LEU A 103 -16.22 18.64 2.67
N VAL A 104 -15.47 17.60 2.33
CA VAL A 104 -15.86 16.59 1.34
C VAL A 104 -15.95 15.24 2.03
N VAL A 105 -17.04 14.50 1.78
CA VAL A 105 -17.28 13.18 2.35
C VAL A 105 -17.45 12.17 1.22
N SER A 106 -16.79 11.02 1.34
CA SER A 106 -16.97 9.88 0.43
C SER A 106 -17.33 8.62 1.21
N SER A 107 -18.15 7.76 0.59
CA SER A 107 -18.33 6.39 1.07
C SER A 107 -17.10 5.55 0.73
N LEU A 108 -16.85 4.53 1.54
CA LEU A 108 -15.77 3.57 1.33
C LEU A 108 -16.33 2.25 0.78
N PHE A 109 -15.58 1.59 -0.09
CA PHE A 109 -15.89 0.24 -0.52
C PHE A 109 -15.54 -0.79 0.56
N ARG A 110 -16.11 -1.99 0.41
CA ARG A 110 -15.78 -3.12 1.27
C ARG A 110 -14.28 -3.40 1.19
N HIS A 111 -13.63 -3.44 2.36
CA HIS A 111 -12.20 -3.68 2.58
C HIS A 111 -11.24 -2.49 2.36
N GLU A 112 -11.73 -1.28 2.08
CA GLU A 112 -10.85 -0.09 1.97
C GLU A 112 -10.25 0.37 3.30
N THR A 113 -10.84 -0.01 4.44
CA THR A 113 -10.30 0.31 5.77
C THR A 113 -9.14 -0.58 6.20
N ARG A 114 -8.80 -1.61 5.40
CA ARG A 114 -7.71 -2.55 5.70
C ARG A 114 -6.39 -2.01 5.17
N VAL A 115 -5.33 -2.20 5.95
CA VAL A 115 -3.96 -1.85 5.53
C VAL A 115 -3.41 -2.96 4.65
N THR A 116 -2.97 -2.62 3.44
CA THR A 116 -2.36 -3.53 2.45
C THR A 116 -1.15 -2.85 1.79
N VAL A 117 -0.35 -3.63 1.04
CA VAL A 117 0.74 -3.13 0.18
C VAL A 117 0.35 -3.29 -1.28
#